data_AF-A0A1H4MAW9-F1
#
_entry.id   AF-A0A1H4MAW9-F1
#
_cell.length_a   1.000
_cell.length_b   1.000
_cell.length_c   1.000
_cell.angle_alpha   90.00
_cell.angle_beta   90.00
_cell.angle_gamma   90.00
#
_symmetry.space_group_name_H-M   'P 1'
#
loop_
_entity.id
_entity.type
_entity.pdbx_description
1 polymer ?
#
loop_
_entity_poly.entity_id
_entity_poly.type
_entity_poly.pdbx_seq_one_letter_code
_entity_poly.pdbx_strand_id
1 'polypeptide(L)'
;MFLNLDLVNSDYVYSVDRNKKFYVVEKSAQGAGKCCFESDLPVLFIKAMDKSTVLWSLKDKKCAEAAFCTVDAGGHSCLHIVEMKSGLTLSKFNHVIEQFKGMLLAALATLSVTRNVEPTSVIVYLAYTDDKISYPPEEYGILRKTLVGGEEIAGKREWRRKEVMLHHSIKAKLITGQRVNGDVDFGKIA
;
A
#
# COMPACT_ATOMS: atom_id res chain seq x y z
N MET A 1 10.53 -15.75 12.30
CA MET A 1 10.02 -16.85 11.45
C MET A 1 8.50 -16.75 11.48
N PHE A 2 7.82 -16.72 10.35
CA PHE A 2 6.36 -16.60 10.34
C PHE A 2 5.72 -17.94 10.70
N LEU A 3 4.74 -17.92 11.59
CA LEU A 3 4.09 -19.11 12.13
C LEU A 3 2.74 -19.35 11.46
N ASN A 4 2.25 -20.59 11.54
CA ASN A 4 0.89 -21.01 11.18
C ASN A 4 0.41 -20.60 9.78
N LEU A 5 1.31 -20.63 8.78
CA LEU A 5 0.95 -20.32 7.39
C LEU A 5 0.00 -21.36 6.77
N ASP A 6 -0.08 -22.55 7.36
CA ASP A 6 -1.05 -23.59 7.01
C ASP A 6 -2.50 -23.22 7.32
N LEU A 7 -2.74 -22.19 8.16
CA LEU A 7 -4.09 -21.68 8.46
C LEU A 7 -4.65 -20.74 7.39
N VAL A 8 -3.82 -20.36 6.42
CA VAL A 8 -4.17 -19.40 5.35
C VAL A 8 -3.86 -20.02 4.00
N ASN A 9 -4.58 -19.58 2.96
CA ASN A 9 -4.31 -20.08 1.63
C ASN A 9 -3.00 -19.45 1.09
N SER A 10 -2.07 -20.33 0.71
CA SER A 10 -0.71 -20.01 0.25
C SER A 10 -0.66 -19.18 -1.04
N ASP A 11 -1.72 -19.21 -1.85
CA ASP A 11 -1.83 -18.38 -3.05
C ASP A 11 -1.96 -16.89 -2.70
N TYR A 12 -2.37 -16.60 -1.46
CA TYR A 12 -2.59 -15.25 -0.96
C TYR A 12 -1.57 -14.83 0.09
N VAL A 13 -1.18 -15.76 0.96
CA VAL A 13 -0.28 -15.48 2.07
C VAL A 13 0.89 -16.45 2.03
N TYR A 14 2.09 -15.93 1.80
CA TYR A 14 3.29 -16.74 1.67
C TYR A 14 4.53 -16.00 2.17
N SER A 15 5.58 -16.76 2.51
CA SER A 15 6.87 -16.19 2.89
C SER A 15 7.78 -16.00 1.68
N VAL A 16 8.47 -14.88 1.62
CA VAL A 16 9.60 -14.66 0.72
C VAL A 16 10.89 -14.69 1.54
N ASP A 17 11.90 -15.42 1.04
CA ASP A 17 13.20 -15.50 1.71
C ASP A 17 13.97 -14.18 1.66
N ARG A 18 14.92 -14.05 2.58
CA ARG A 18 15.87 -12.93 2.65
C ARG A 18 16.62 -12.76 1.34
N ASN A 19 16.96 -11.51 1.02
CA ASN A 19 17.74 -11.09 -0.15
C ASN A 19 17.14 -11.53 -1.50
N LYS A 20 15.86 -11.91 -1.53
CA LYS A 20 15.16 -12.19 -2.77
C LYS A 20 14.32 -11.00 -3.16
N LYS A 21 14.36 -10.69 -4.46
CA LYS A 21 13.42 -9.75 -5.05
C LYS A 21 12.03 -10.35 -5.09
N PHE A 22 11.04 -9.52 -4.81
CA PHE A 22 9.63 -9.89 -4.92
C PHE A 22 8.85 -8.76 -5.58
N TYR A 23 7.68 -9.12 -6.11
CA TYR A 23 6.92 -8.26 -7.00
C TYR A 23 5.46 -8.15 -6.55
N VAL A 24 4.94 -6.92 -6.58
CA VAL A 24 3.50 -6.65 -6.56
C VAL A 24 3.10 -6.38 -8.00
N VAL A 25 2.14 -7.15 -8.53
CA VAL A 25 1.65 -7.01 -9.91
C VAL A 25 0.25 -6.42 -9.86
N GLU A 26 -0.04 -5.46 -10.73
CA GLU A 26 -1.35 -4.84 -10.86
C GLU A 26 -2.42 -5.90 -11.21
N LYS A 27 -3.55 -5.88 -10.48
CA LYS A 27 -4.67 -6.82 -10.68
C LYS A 27 -5.23 -6.85 -12.10
N SER A 28 -5.33 -5.70 -12.76
CA SER A 28 -5.94 -5.61 -14.08
C SER A 28 -5.00 -6.12 -15.17
N ALA A 29 -5.44 -7.14 -15.92
CA ALA A 29 -4.66 -7.77 -16.99
C ALA A 29 -4.30 -6.83 -18.17
N GLN A 30 -5.06 -5.76 -18.41
CA GLN A 30 -4.76 -4.77 -19.44
C GLN A 30 -3.77 -3.73 -18.91
N GLY A 31 -2.48 -3.93 -19.19
CA GLY A 31 -1.41 -2.99 -18.83
C GLY A 31 -0.70 -3.31 -17.51
N ALA A 32 -0.65 -4.59 -17.13
CA ALA A 32 -0.07 -5.07 -15.88
C ALA A 32 1.37 -4.56 -15.68
N GLY A 33 1.51 -3.56 -14.80
CA GLY A 33 2.79 -3.12 -14.27
C GLY A 33 3.19 -3.92 -13.04
N LYS A 34 4.47 -3.88 -12.68
CA LYS A 34 4.98 -4.44 -11.42
C LYS A 34 5.73 -3.41 -10.56
N CYS A 35 5.54 -3.52 -9.26
CA CYS A 35 6.41 -2.89 -8.26
C CYS A 35 7.43 -3.92 -7.78
N CYS A 36 8.71 -3.59 -7.83
CA CYS A 36 9.81 -4.42 -7.36
C CYS A 36 10.28 -3.96 -5.97
N PHE A 37 10.59 -4.92 -5.12
CA PHE A 37 11.12 -4.74 -3.77
C PHE A 37 12.18 -5.80 -3.47
N GLU A 38 13.08 -5.49 -2.53
CA GLU A 38 14.08 -6.41 -1.98
C GLU A 38 14.21 -6.19 -0.48
N SER A 39 14.33 -7.26 0.32
CA SER A 39 14.50 -7.13 1.78
C SER A 39 15.61 -8.05 2.29
N ASP A 40 16.41 -7.57 3.25
CA ASP A 40 17.35 -8.40 4.01
C ASP A 40 16.66 -9.34 5.01
N LEU A 41 15.38 -9.08 5.27
CA LEU A 41 14.56 -9.80 6.22
C LEU A 41 13.59 -10.76 5.49
N PRO A 42 13.15 -11.84 6.15
CA PRO A 42 12.06 -12.65 5.63
C PRO A 42 10.79 -11.78 5.56
N VAL A 43 10.02 -11.95 4.49
CA VAL A 43 8.82 -11.16 4.24
C VAL A 43 7.60 -12.07 4.29
N LEU A 44 6.57 -11.70 5.05
CA LEU A 44 5.25 -12.30 4.94
C LEU A 44 4.45 -11.50 3.94
N PHE A 45 4.24 -12.05 2.76
CA PHE A 45 3.52 -11.41 1.68
C PHE A 45 2.02 -11.72 1.79
N ILE A 46 1.18 -10.71 1.54
CA ILE A 46 -0.28 -10.76 1.60
C ILE A 46 -0.82 -10.14 0.31
N LYS A 47 -1.22 -10.98 -0.63
CA LYS A 47 -1.79 -10.56 -1.92
C LYS A 47 -3.28 -10.28 -1.78
N ALA A 48 -3.76 -9.15 -2.30
CA ALA A 48 -5.18 -8.93 -2.45
C ALA A 48 -5.67 -9.51 -3.79
N MET A 49 -6.87 -10.08 -3.80
CA MET A 49 -7.53 -10.53 -5.02
C MET A 49 -8.48 -9.48 -5.58
N ASP A 50 -8.97 -9.69 -6.81
CA ASP A 50 -10.07 -8.91 -7.41
C ASP A 50 -11.38 -9.06 -6.63
N LYS A 51 -11.51 -10.15 -5.88
CA LYS A 51 -12.57 -10.35 -4.91
C LYS A 51 -12.00 -10.11 -3.52
N SER A 52 -12.83 -9.51 -2.69
CA SER A 52 -12.56 -9.13 -1.30
C SER A 52 -11.68 -10.09 -0.52
N THR A 53 -10.98 -9.56 0.47
CA THR A 53 -10.17 -10.30 1.46
C THR A 53 -10.83 -11.62 1.88
N VAL A 54 -10.03 -12.67 2.10
CA VAL A 54 -10.50 -13.99 2.56
C VAL A 54 -11.30 -13.91 3.88
N LEU A 55 -11.14 -12.81 4.61
CA LEU A 55 -11.89 -12.51 5.82
C LEU A 55 -13.28 -11.94 5.48
N TRP A 56 -14.31 -12.71 5.82
CA TRP A 56 -15.72 -12.37 5.57
C TRP A 56 -16.14 -11.00 6.13
N SER A 57 -15.56 -10.57 7.27
CA SER A 57 -15.85 -9.30 7.92
C SER A 57 -15.33 -8.08 7.14
N LEU A 58 -14.43 -8.32 6.19
CA LEU A 58 -13.83 -7.31 5.33
C LEU A 58 -14.29 -7.44 3.87
N LYS A 59 -15.34 -8.25 3.61
CA LYS A 59 -15.84 -8.54 2.26
C LYS A 59 -16.21 -7.28 1.44
N ASP A 60 -16.63 -6.21 2.10
CA ASP A 60 -17.06 -4.97 1.45
C ASP A 60 -15.95 -3.89 1.44
N LYS A 61 -14.77 -4.20 1.99
CA LYS A 61 -13.64 -3.26 2.03
C LYS A 61 -12.82 -3.37 0.76
N LYS A 62 -12.71 -2.23 0.06
CA LYS A 62 -11.74 -2.09 -1.03
C LYS A 62 -10.34 -2.18 -0.45
N CYS A 63 -9.53 -3.06 -1.01
CA CYS A 63 -8.15 -3.27 -0.58
C CYS A 63 -7.19 -2.78 -1.64
N ALA A 64 -5.98 -2.50 -1.17
CA ALA A 64 -4.85 -2.22 -2.04
C ALA A 64 -4.46 -3.46 -2.86
N GLU A 65 -3.46 -3.36 -3.72
CA GLU A 65 -2.93 -4.47 -4.52
C GLU A 65 -2.31 -5.57 -3.65
N ALA A 66 -1.45 -5.18 -2.70
CA ALA A 66 -0.79 -6.11 -1.80
C ALA A 66 -0.38 -5.42 -0.49
N ALA A 67 -0.01 -6.23 0.49
CA ALA A 67 0.70 -5.82 1.67
C ALA A 67 1.75 -6.86 2.00
N PHE A 68 2.77 -6.48 2.74
CA PHE A 68 3.75 -7.41 3.23
C PHE A 68 4.35 -6.93 4.55
N CYS A 69 4.78 -7.88 5.38
CA CYS A 69 5.31 -7.59 6.71
C CYS A 69 6.75 -8.07 6.82
N THR A 70 7.63 -7.21 7.35
CA THR A 70 9.00 -7.56 7.76
C THR A 70 9.06 -7.58 9.29
N VAL A 71 9.88 -8.47 9.84
CA VAL A 71 10.15 -8.53 11.28
C VAL A 71 11.66 -8.68 11.48
N ASP A 72 12.26 -7.72 12.17
CA ASP A 72 13.68 -7.72 12.45
C ASP A 72 14.04 -8.66 13.62
N ALA A 73 15.35 -8.77 13.92
CA ALA A 73 15.83 -9.59 15.02
C ALA A 73 15.45 -9.05 16.41
N GLY A 74 15.17 -7.74 16.53
CA GLY A 74 14.71 -7.09 17.75
C GLY A 74 13.20 -7.23 17.99
N GLY A 75 12.47 -7.85 17.06
CA GLY A 75 11.01 -7.98 17.11
C GLY A 75 10.26 -6.75 16.61
N HIS A 76 10.95 -5.77 16.02
CA HIS A 76 10.30 -4.65 15.34
C HIS A 76 9.70 -5.13 14.03
N SER A 77 8.42 -4.85 13.84
CA SER A 77 7.63 -5.27 12.70
C SER A 77 7.19 -4.05 11.88
N CYS A 78 7.40 -4.12 10.57
CA CYS A 78 6.94 -3.07 9.65
C CYS A 78 5.93 -3.65 8.67
N LEU A 79 4.74 -3.05 8.62
CA LEU A 79 3.74 -3.38 7.60
C LEU A 79 3.88 -2.42 6.43
N HIS A 80 4.03 -3.00 5.25
CA HIS A 80 4.11 -2.28 3.98
C HIS A 80 2.85 -2.55 3.18
N ILE A 81 2.19 -1.51 2.67
CA ILE A 81 0.97 -1.64 1.87
C ILE A 81 1.23 -1.00 0.51
N VAL A 82 0.89 -1.68 -0.59
CA VAL A 82 1.24 -1.25 -1.94
C VAL A 82 -0.02 -1.10 -2.79
N GLU A 83 -0.15 0.06 -3.45
CA GLU A 83 -1.20 0.35 -4.43
C GLU A 83 -0.61 0.88 -5.73
N MET A 84 -1.24 0.53 -6.85
CA MET A 84 -0.81 0.93 -8.20
C MET A 84 -1.95 1.67 -8.90
N LYS A 85 -1.65 2.77 -9.63
CA LYS A 85 -2.63 3.52 -10.42
C LYS A 85 -2.07 4.00 -11.75
N SER A 86 -2.84 3.85 -12.84
CA SER A 86 -2.48 4.41 -14.15
C SER A 86 -2.47 5.93 -14.22
N GLY A 87 -3.23 6.61 -13.37
CA GLY A 87 -3.18 8.06 -13.29
C GLY A 87 -3.78 8.56 -11.99
N LEU A 88 -3.18 9.61 -11.44
CA LEU A 88 -3.47 10.09 -10.10
C LEU A 88 -4.09 11.49 -10.16
N THR A 89 -5.39 11.56 -9.86
CA THR A 89 -6.11 12.80 -9.54
C THR A 89 -6.36 12.84 -8.04
N LEU A 90 -6.75 14.00 -7.49
CA LEU A 90 -7.04 14.12 -6.06
C LEU A 90 -8.15 13.17 -5.60
N SER A 91 -9.22 13.04 -6.39
CA SER A 91 -10.31 12.08 -6.12
C SER A 91 -9.80 10.63 -6.12
N LYS A 92 -8.96 10.24 -7.09
CA LYS A 92 -8.35 8.91 -7.13
C LYS A 92 -7.41 8.68 -5.96
N PHE A 93 -6.68 9.69 -5.52
CA PHE A 93 -5.80 9.56 -4.36
C PHE A 93 -6.58 9.38 -3.05
N ASN A 94 -7.70 10.09 -2.88
CA ASN A 94 -8.61 9.82 -1.77
C ASN A 94 -9.16 8.39 -1.83
N HIS A 95 -9.39 7.86 -3.04
CA HIS A 95 -9.75 6.45 -3.21
C HIS A 95 -8.64 5.49 -2.77
N VAL A 96 -7.38 5.79 -3.13
CA VAL A 96 -6.20 5.03 -2.72
C VAL A 96 -6.06 5.01 -1.20
N ILE A 97 -6.33 6.12 -0.51
CA ILE A 97 -6.31 6.17 0.96
C ILE A 97 -7.32 5.18 1.56
N GLU A 98 -8.53 5.09 0.99
CA GLU A 98 -9.52 4.09 1.42
C GLU A 98 -9.06 2.65 1.14
N GLN A 99 -8.37 2.41 0.02
CA GLN A 99 -7.78 1.11 -0.27
C GLN A 99 -6.67 0.73 0.73
N PHE A 100 -5.83 1.69 1.14
CA PHE A 100 -4.82 1.49 2.19
C PHE A 100 -5.47 1.14 3.53
N LYS A 101 -6.55 1.84 3.89
CA LYS A 101 -7.31 1.55 5.11
C LYS A 101 -7.89 0.14 5.10
N GLY A 102 -8.49 -0.29 3.99
CA GLY A 102 -9.01 -1.66 3.85
C GLY A 102 -7.90 -2.70 3.97
N MET A 103 -6.76 -2.46 3.31
CA MET A 103 -5.64 -3.40 3.33
C MET A 103 -4.96 -3.49 4.68
N LEU A 104 -4.89 -2.39 5.44
CA LEU A 104 -4.40 -2.40 6.82
C LEU A 104 -5.20 -3.40 7.66
N LEU A 105 -6.53 -3.34 7.62
CA LEU A 105 -7.38 -4.25 8.38
C LEU A 105 -7.20 -5.71 7.94
N ALA A 106 -7.07 -5.93 6.63
CA ALA A 106 -6.83 -7.26 6.07
C ALA A 106 -5.51 -7.85 6.55
N ALA A 107 -4.45 -7.04 6.53
CA ALA A 107 -3.12 -7.44 6.96
C ALA A 107 -3.10 -7.73 8.47
N LEU A 108 -3.67 -6.84 9.29
CA LEU A 108 -3.74 -7.04 10.75
C LEU A 108 -4.47 -8.33 11.09
N ALA A 109 -5.62 -8.58 10.50
CA ALA A 109 -6.36 -9.81 10.76
C ALA A 109 -5.63 -11.06 10.25
N THR A 110 -4.91 -10.98 9.14
CA THR A 110 -4.03 -12.07 8.66
C THR A 110 -2.91 -12.35 9.66
N LEU A 111 -2.26 -11.30 10.17
CA LEU A 111 -1.21 -11.41 11.19
C LEU A 111 -1.77 -12.02 12.48
N SER A 112 -2.97 -11.62 12.92
CA SER A 112 -3.62 -12.20 14.10
C SER A 112 -3.95 -13.69 13.92
N VAL A 113 -4.52 -14.10 12.78
CA VAL A 113 -4.84 -15.51 12.49
C VAL A 113 -3.58 -16.38 12.49
N THR A 114 -2.51 -15.87 11.89
CA THR A 114 -1.22 -16.56 11.79
C THR A 114 -0.39 -16.44 13.08
N ARG A 115 -0.88 -15.70 14.09
CA ARG A 115 -0.22 -15.42 15.38
C ARG A 115 1.16 -14.76 15.21
N ASN A 116 1.28 -13.87 14.23
CA ASN A 116 2.47 -13.05 14.02
C ASN A 116 2.38 -11.74 14.80
N VAL A 117 3.54 -11.12 15.02
CA VAL A 117 3.66 -9.85 15.77
C VAL A 117 2.89 -8.74 15.05
N GLU A 118 2.14 -7.93 15.81
CA GLU A 118 1.47 -6.75 15.27
C GLU A 118 2.51 -5.72 14.80
N PRO A 119 2.25 -4.99 13.69
CA PRO A 119 3.19 -4.02 13.15
C PRO A 119 3.38 -2.83 14.10
N THR A 120 4.64 -2.50 14.43
CA THR A 120 4.98 -1.30 15.19
C THR A 120 5.03 -0.05 14.31
N SER A 121 5.13 -0.22 12.99
CA SER A 121 5.13 0.86 12.01
C SER A 121 4.43 0.44 10.72
N VAL A 122 3.91 1.44 9.98
CA VAL A 122 3.25 1.22 8.70
C VAL A 122 3.83 2.16 7.64
N ILE A 123 4.15 1.61 6.48
CA ILE A 123 4.57 2.34 5.28
C ILE A 123 3.61 2.01 4.15
N VAL A 124 3.14 3.02 3.44
CA VAL A 124 2.32 2.84 2.25
C VAL A 124 3.10 3.27 1.01
N TYR A 125 2.95 2.51 -0.07
CA TYR A 125 3.61 2.72 -1.35
C TYR A 125 2.53 2.97 -2.40
N LEU A 126 2.69 4.07 -3.14
CA LEU A 126 1.84 4.40 -4.26
C LEU A 126 2.67 4.50 -5.53
N ALA A 127 2.47 3.54 -6.42
CA ALA A 127 3.02 3.56 -7.76
C ALA A 127 2.03 4.19 -8.73
N TYR A 128 2.46 5.15 -9.55
CA TYR A 128 1.58 5.83 -10.51
C TYR A 128 2.26 6.12 -11.85
N THR A 129 1.52 6.14 -12.96
CA THR A 129 2.11 6.53 -14.26
C THR A 129 2.06 8.05 -14.50
N ASP A 130 0.93 8.69 -14.16
CA ASP A 130 0.68 10.12 -14.40
C ASP A 130 0.24 10.83 -13.11
N ASP A 131 0.82 12.00 -12.82
CA ASP A 131 0.54 12.83 -11.63
C ASP A 131 -0.18 14.13 -12.01
N LYS A 132 -1.51 14.09 -11.89
CA LYS A 132 -2.38 15.27 -12.09
C LYS A 132 -2.69 15.99 -10.79
N ILE A 133 -2.09 15.59 -9.66
CA ILE A 133 -2.21 16.29 -8.37
C ILE A 133 -1.20 17.44 -8.34
N SER A 134 0.06 17.15 -8.66
CA SER A 134 1.12 18.16 -8.68
C SER A 134 1.04 19.05 -9.92
N TYR A 135 0.58 18.49 -11.04
CA TYR A 135 0.44 19.19 -12.32
C TYR A 135 -1.01 19.11 -12.83
N PRO A 136 -1.96 19.83 -12.19
CA PRO A 136 -3.35 19.80 -12.62
C PRO A 136 -3.47 20.43 -14.03
N PRO A 137 -4.33 19.88 -14.91
CA PRO A 137 -4.62 20.48 -16.22
C PRO A 137 -5.04 21.95 -16.06
N GLU A 138 -4.72 22.78 -17.05
CA GLU A 138 -4.90 24.24 -16.96
C GLU A 138 -6.35 24.66 -16.66
N GLU A 139 -7.32 23.87 -17.11
CA GLU A 139 -8.75 23.99 -16.84
C GLU A 139 -9.13 23.88 -15.35
N TYR A 140 -8.25 23.36 -14.48
CA TYR A 140 -8.49 23.22 -13.03
C TYR A 140 -7.81 24.33 -12.19
N GLY A 141 -7.87 25.58 -12.65
CA GLY A 141 -7.25 26.74 -11.98
C GLY A 141 -7.63 26.91 -10.49
N ILE A 142 -8.76 26.36 -10.05
CA ILE A 142 -9.19 26.35 -8.63
C ILE A 142 -8.29 25.45 -7.77
N LEU A 143 -7.81 24.32 -8.27
CA LEU A 143 -6.94 23.39 -7.53
C LEU A 143 -5.53 23.96 -7.27
N ARG A 144 -5.13 24.96 -8.07
CA ARG A 144 -3.86 25.70 -7.88
C ARG A 144 -3.94 26.71 -6.73
N LYS A 145 -5.15 27.15 -6.34
CA LYS A 145 -5.33 28.11 -5.25
C LYS A 145 -5.41 27.40 -3.91
N THR A 146 -4.55 27.80 -2.98
CA THR A 146 -4.76 27.51 -1.55
C THR A 146 -5.90 28.42 -1.09
N LEU A 147 -6.95 27.87 -0.47
CA LEU A 147 -8.00 28.70 0.12
C LEU A 147 -7.36 29.57 1.20
N VAL A 148 -7.41 30.90 1.04
CA VAL A 148 -6.89 31.83 2.04
C VAL A 148 -7.75 31.69 3.29
N GLY A 149 -7.17 31.20 4.39
CA GLY A 149 -7.87 30.98 5.67
C GLY A 149 -8.73 29.71 5.74
N GLY A 150 -8.71 28.83 4.74
CA GLY A 150 -9.48 27.59 4.72
C GLY A 150 -8.66 26.34 5.09
N GLU A 151 -9.33 25.29 5.55
CA GLU A 151 -8.71 23.97 5.68
C GLU A 151 -8.19 23.48 4.32
N GLU A 152 -7.00 22.87 4.32
CA GLU A 152 -6.44 22.28 3.12
C GLU A 152 -7.29 21.10 2.65
N ILE A 153 -7.56 21.04 1.34
CA ILE A 153 -8.41 20.00 0.74
C ILE A 153 -7.85 18.61 1.07
N ALA A 154 -8.72 17.72 1.56
CA ALA A 154 -8.38 16.33 1.86
C ALA A 154 -7.70 15.64 0.67
N GLY A 155 -6.61 14.93 0.94
CA GLY A 155 -5.72 14.31 -0.04
C GLY A 155 -4.56 15.22 -0.45
N LYS A 156 -4.75 16.55 -0.53
CA LYS A 156 -3.68 17.47 -0.93
C LYS A 156 -2.64 17.61 0.18
N ARG A 157 -3.11 17.69 1.43
CA ARG A 157 -2.27 17.72 2.62
C ARG A 157 -1.43 16.46 2.76
N GLU A 158 -2.06 15.30 2.63
CA GLU A 158 -1.44 13.97 2.74
C GLU A 158 -0.40 13.76 1.63
N TRP A 159 -0.74 14.15 0.39
CA TRP A 159 0.18 14.12 -0.75
C TRP A 159 1.42 14.97 -0.53
N ARG A 160 1.25 16.21 -0.04
CA ARG A 160 2.35 17.14 0.24
C ARG A 160 3.21 16.70 1.42
N ARG A 161 2.59 16.23 2.51
CA ARG A 161 3.30 15.79 3.72
C ARG A 161 3.92 14.40 3.59
N LYS A 162 3.57 13.64 2.56
CA LYS A 162 3.99 12.24 2.38
C LYS A 162 3.65 11.40 3.62
N GLU A 163 2.46 11.62 4.17
CA GLU A 163 1.91 10.93 5.32
C GLU A 163 0.40 10.74 5.11
N VAL A 164 -0.11 9.55 5.44
CA VAL A 164 -1.54 9.24 5.42
C VAL A 164 -2.01 8.78 6.78
N MET A 165 -3.24 9.16 7.15
CA MET A 165 -3.90 8.66 8.35
C MET A 165 -4.76 7.45 7.99
N LEU A 166 -4.44 6.31 8.59
CA LEU A 166 -5.16 5.05 8.41
C LEU A 166 -6.18 4.83 9.55
N HIS A 167 -6.81 3.65 9.58
CA HIS A 167 -7.68 3.27 10.70
C HIS A 167 -6.94 3.31 12.04
N HIS A 168 -7.68 3.55 13.12
CA HIS A 168 -7.15 3.64 14.48
C HIS A 168 -6.10 4.74 14.68
N SER A 169 -6.17 5.81 13.87
CA SER A 169 -5.24 6.95 13.93
C SER A 169 -3.78 6.56 13.70
N ILE A 170 -3.54 5.45 13.00
CA ILE A 170 -2.20 5.02 12.60
C ILE A 170 -1.71 5.96 11.50
N LYS A 171 -0.60 6.65 11.78
CA LYS A 171 0.12 7.46 10.79
C LYS A 171 1.04 6.55 10.00
N ALA A 172 0.90 6.57 8.68
CA ALA A 172 1.76 5.81 7.78
C ALA A 172 2.56 6.74 6.86
N LYS A 173 3.84 6.44 6.70
CA LYS A 173 4.70 7.13 5.73
C LYS A 173 4.27 6.77 4.32
N LEU A 174 4.06 7.77 3.46
CA LEU A 174 3.73 7.58 2.05
C LEU A 174 4.99 7.68 1.19
N ILE A 175 5.37 6.58 0.56
CA ILE A 175 6.41 6.51 -0.46
C ILE A 175 5.73 6.47 -1.81
N THR A 176 6.14 7.35 -2.72
CA THR A 176 5.53 7.49 -4.05
C THR A 176 6.57 7.20 -5.11
N GLY A 177 6.21 6.42 -6.13
CA GLY A 177 7.09 6.10 -7.25
C GLY A 177 6.38 6.25 -8.59
N GLN A 178 6.98 6.99 -9.52
CA GLN A 178 6.44 7.09 -10.86
C GLN A 178 6.87 5.87 -11.68
N ARG A 179 5.91 5.26 -12.37
CA ARG A 179 6.11 4.05 -13.17
C ARG A 179 6.71 4.40 -14.53
N VAL A 180 7.77 3.70 -14.91
CA VAL A 180 8.42 3.79 -16.22
C VAL A 180 8.18 2.47 -16.95
N ASN A 181 7.62 2.53 -18.16
CA ASN A 181 7.20 1.35 -18.92
C ASN A 181 6.24 0.41 -18.16
N GLY A 182 5.40 0.98 -17.28
CA GLY A 182 4.47 0.22 -16.43
C GLY A 182 5.05 -0.18 -15.07
N ASP A 183 6.36 -0.12 -14.89
CA ASP A 183 7.03 -0.70 -13.71
C ASP A 183 7.63 0.36 -12.79
N VAL A 184 7.83 0.02 -11.53
CA VAL A 184 8.62 0.84 -10.59
C VAL A 184 9.46 -0.06 -9.68
N ASP A 185 10.70 0.35 -9.43
CA ASP A 185 11.55 -0.29 -8.43
C ASP A 185 11.62 0.60 -7.20
N PHE A 186 11.05 0.14 -6.09
CA PHE A 186 11.17 0.82 -4.79
C PHE A 186 12.46 0.45 -4.07
N GLY A 187 13.22 -0.49 -4.62
CA GLY A 187 14.53 -0.90 -4.14
C GLY A 187 14.47 -1.69 -2.85
N LYS A 188 15.55 -1.54 -2.09
CA LYS A 188 15.77 -2.28 -0.85
C LYS A 188 15.02 -1.63 0.32
N ILE A 189 14.22 -2.43 1.01
CA ILE A 189 13.51 -2.04 2.23
C ILE A 189 14.26 -2.57 3.46
N ALA A 190 14.40 -1.68 4.45
CA ALA A 190 15.00 -2.00 5.75
C ALA A 190 13.98 -2.64 6.68
#